data_AF-A0A183JPG4-F1
#
_entry.id   AF-A0A183JPG4-F1
#
_cell.length_a   1.000
_cell.length_b   1.000
_cell.length_c   1.000
_cell.angle_alpha   90.00
_cell.angle_beta   90.00
_cell.angle_gamma   90.00
#
_symmetry.space_group_name_H-M   'P 1'
#
loop_
_entity.id
_entity.type
_entity.pdbx_description
1 polymer ?
#
loop_
_entity_poly.entity_id
_entity_poly.type
_entity_poly.pdbx_seq_one_letter_code
_entity_poly.pdbx_strand_id
1 'polypeptide(L)'
;MQEKTNSVAAASTAVGLNIHKGKSRILRYNTECTNPITIDGEDLEDVKTFTYLGSITDEQGGSDVDVKARIGKARAAYLQLKNIWNSKQLSINTKIRIFNTNVKTVLLPKEERKIKENITPGNGDRREKNEQELDGIRKEGGGQSGLENAGWWPMLHWE
;
A
#
# COMPACT_ATOMS: atom_id res chain seq x y z
N MET A 1 16.06 -13.00 -13.56
CA MET A 1 15.54 -13.12 -12.18
C MET A 1 16.57 -13.75 -11.25
N GLN A 2 17.10 -14.94 -11.58
CA GLN A 2 18.10 -15.65 -10.77
C GLN A 2 19.34 -14.81 -10.40
N GLU A 3 19.95 -14.10 -11.36
CA GLU A 3 21.16 -13.30 -11.11
C GLU A 3 20.97 -12.23 -10.03
N LYS A 4 19.81 -11.58 -9.99
CA LYS A 4 19.48 -10.58 -8.95
C LYS A 4 19.33 -11.24 -7.59
N THR A 5 18.65 -12.39 -7.52
CA THR A 5 18.52 -13.16 -6.27
C THR A 5 19.88 -13.59 -5.73
N ASN A 6 20.78 -14.06 -6.61
CA ASN A 6 22.15 -14.43 -6.23
C ASN A 6 22.95 -13.22 -5.72
N SER A 7 22.81 -12.07 -6.40
CA SER A 7 23.47 -10.83 -5.99
C SER A 7 23.00 -10.36 -4.61
N VAL A 8 21.70 -10.40 -4.34
CA VAL A 8 21.15 -10.05 -3.02
C VAL A 8 21.59 -11.04 -1.94
N ALA A 9 21.60 -12.34 -2.23
CA ALA A 9 22.10 -13.35 -1.30
C ALA A 9 23.58 -13.10 -0.95
N ALA A 10 24.42 -12.83 -1.94
CA ALA A 10 25.83 -12.53 -1.72
C ALA A 10 26.04 -11.25 -0.91
N ALA A 11 25.30 -10.18 -1.23
CA ALA A 11 25.36 -8.91 -0.50
C ALA A 11 24.94 -9.06 0.97
N SER A 12 23.91 -9.87 1.23
CA SER A 12 23.44 -10.12 2.58
C SER A 12 24.42 -10.93 3.40
N THR A 13 25.00 -11.98 2.83
CA THR A 13 26.08 -12.74 3.48
C THR A 13 27.29 -11.85 3.78
N ALA A 14 27.63 -10.93 2.88
CA ALA A 14 28.73 -9.99 3.10
C ALA A 14 28.51 -9.05 4.30
N VAL A 15 27.25 -8.76 4.64
CA VAL A 15 26.89 -7.98 5.85
C VAL A 15 26.46 -8.86 7.03
N GLY A 16 26.63 -10.18 6.93
CA GLY A 16 26.31 -11.14 8.01
C GLY A 16 24.83 -11.46 8.18
N LEU A 17 23.98 -11.13 7.19
CA LEU A 17 22.55 -11.45 7.18
C LEU A 17 22.28 -12.74 6.40
N ASN A 18 21.38 -13.57 6.92
CA ASN A 18 20.94 -14.80 6.26
C ASN A 18 19.53 -14.63 5.68
N ILE A 19 19.33 -15.06 4.44
CA ILE A 19 17.99 -15.09 3.83
C ILE A 19 17.21 -16.28 4.40
N HIS A 20 16.06 -16.00 5.02
CA HIS A 20 15.19 -17.06 5.52
C HIS A 20 14.37 -17.69 4.39
N LYS A 21 14.90 -18.77 3.80
CA LYS A 21 14.35 -19.47 2.63
C LYS A 21 12.87 -19.84 2.77
N GLY A 22 12.46 -20.42 3.90
CA GLY A 22 11.05 -20.82 4.12
C GLY A 22 10.05 -19.66 4.26
N LYS A 23 10.52 -18.42 4.42
CA LYS A 23 9.68 -17.20 4.46
C LYS A 23 9.76 -16.42 3.15
N SER A 24 10.81 -16.66 2.36
CA SER A 24 11.00 -16.05 1.05
C SER A 24 10.08 -16.72 0.03
N ARG A 25 9.40 -15.90 -0.76
CA ARG A 25 8.52 -16.35 -1.84
C ARG A 25 8.74 -15.47 -3.07
N ILE A 26 8.40 -15.99 -4.23
CA ILE A 26 8.46 -15.26 -5.51
C ILE A 26 7.05 -14.81 -5.85
N LEU A 27 6.86 -13.51 -6.03
CA LEU A 27 5.66 -12.97 -6.68
C LEU A 27 6.05 -12.51 -8.08
N ARG A 28 5.47 -13.13 -9.11
CA ARG A 28 5.70 -12.73 -10.50
C ARG A 28 4.65 -11.73 -10.94
N TYR A 29 5.11 -10.63 -11.55
CA TYR A 29 4.26 -9.60 -12.14
C TYR A 29 4.72 -9.34 -13.58
N ASN A 30 3.78 -9.36 -14.53
CA ASN A 30 4.00 -9.05 -15.95
C ASN A 30 5.19 -9.78 -16.60
N THR A 31 5.47 -11.02 -16.19
CA THR A 31 6.56 -11.82 -16.75
C THR A 31 6.10 -13.22 -17.11
N GLU A 32 6.44 -13.67 -18.31
CA GLU A 32 6.18 -15.04 -18.79
C GLU A 32 7.26 -16.03 -18.32
N CYS A 33 8.32 -15.54 -17.68
CA CYS A 33 9.43 -16.37 -17.24
C CYS A 33 9.00 -17.22 -16.04
N THR A 34 8.89 -18.53 -16.27
CA THR A 34 8.46 -19.52 -15.28
C THR A 34 9.60 -20.30 -14.63
N ASN A 35 10.85 -19.95 -14.98
CA ASN A 35 12.04 -20.65 -14.48
C ASN A 35 12.12 -20.59 -12.94
N PRO A 36 12.31 -21.74 -12.26
CA PRO A 36 12.43 -21.78 -10.80
C PRO A 36 13.58 -20.88 -10.35
N ILE A 37 13.38 -20.17 -9.25
CA ILE A 37 14.43 -19.37 -8.62
C ILE A 37 14.90 -20.11 -7.38
N THR A 38 16.21 -20.30 -7.26
CA THR A 38 16.80 -21.03 -6.16
C THR A 38 17.66 -20.13 -5.28
N ILE A 39 17.70 -20.42 -3.98
CA ILE A 39 18.66 -19.83 -3.04
C ILE A 39 19.40 -20.99 -2.36
N ASP A 40 20.71 -21.04 -2.52
CA ASP A 40 21.57 -22.13 -2.03
C ASP A 40 21.07 -23.54 -2.42
N GLY A 41 20.49 -23.66 -3.62
CA GLY A 41 19.95 -24.93 -4.13
C GLY A 41 18.53 -25.29 -3.68
N GLU A 42 17.87 -24.46 -2.87
CA GLU A 42 16.46 -24.63 -2.52
C GLU A 42 15.56 -23.76 -3.42
N ASP A 43 14.54 -24.37 -4.02
CA ASP A 43 13.54 -23.68 -4.84
C ASP A 43 12.62 -22.82 -3.97
N LEU A 44 12.38 -21.58 -4.39
CA LEU A 44 11.41 -20.71 -3.73
C LEU A 44 10.00 -20.91 -4.32
N GLU A 45 8.98 -20.82 -3.47
CA GLU A 45 7.57 -20.96 -3.87
C GLU A 45 7.10 -19.73 -4.68
N ASP A 46 6.53 -19.99 -5.86
CA ASP A 46 5.79 -19.00 -6.64
C ASP A 46 4.40 -18.77 -6.04
N VAL A 47 4.12 -17.54 -5.58
CA VAL A 47 2.82 -17.15 -5.04
C VAL A 47 2.11 -16.15 -5.94
N LYS A 48 0.78 -16.21 -5.94
CA LYS A 48 -0.08 -15.26 -6.67
C LYS A 48 -0.37 -13.99 -5.87
N THR A 49 -0.27 -14.08 -4.54
CA THR A 49 -0.48 -12.95 -3.64
C THR A 49 0.55 -13.00 -2.52
N PHE A 50 1.03 -11.83 -2.11
CA PHE A 50 1.94 -11.70 -0.99
C PHE A 50 1.46 -10.57 -0.08
N THR A 51 1.50 -10.80 1.23
CA THR A 51 1.16 -9.77 2.22
C THR A 51 2.43 -9.19 2.78
N TYR A 52 2.64 -7.89 2.56
CA TYR A 52 3.79 -7.16 3.09
C TYR A 52 3.34 -5.97 3.91
N LEU A 53 3.76 -5.95 5.18
CA LEU A 53 3.44 -4.88 6.14
C LEU A 53 1.93 -4.53 6.19
N GLY A 54 1.08 -5.53 5.94
CA GLY A 54 -0.38 -5.38 5.96
C GLY A 54 -1.01 -4.96 4.63
N SER A 55 -0.22 -4.69 3.59
CA SER A 55 -0.69 -4.49 2.21
C SER A 55 -0.63 -5.80 1.43
N ILE A 56 -1.68 -6.10 0.67
CA ILE A 56 -1.71 -7.28 -0.22
C ILE A 56 -1.28 -6.85 -1.62
N THR A 57 -0.22 -7.46 -2.15
CA THR A 57 0.20 -7.31 -3.55
C THR A 57 -0.13 -8.59 -4.29
N ASP A 58 -0.74 -8.47 -5.46
CA ASP A 58 -1.10 -9.59 -6.33
C ASP A 58 -0.18 -9.69 -7.56
N GLU A 59 -0.34 -10.77 -8.32
CA GLU A 59 0.36 -11.03 -9.58
C GLU A 59 0.05 -9.99 -10.68
N GLN A 60 -0.89 -9.07 -10.43
CA GLN A 60 -1.28 -7.97 -11.33
C GLN A 60 -0.67 -6.64 -10.85
N GLY A 61 0.19 -6.67 -9.82
CA GLY A 61 0.87 -5.50 -9.27
C GLY A 61 -0.08 -4.44 -8.73
N GLY A 62 -1.36 -4.78 -8.60
CA GLY A 62 -2.44 -3.85 -8.30
C GLY A 62 -2.66 -3.76 -6.80
N SER A 63 -2.98 -2.55 -6.32
CA SER A 63 -3.49 -2.36 -4.96
C SER A 63 -4.99 -2.66 -4.85
N ASP A 64 -5.66 -3.08 -5.93
CA ASP A 64 -7.13 -3.27 -5.94
C ASP A 64 -7.57 -4.29 -4.90
N VAL A 65 -6.86 -5.41 -4.79
CA VAL A 65 -7.12 -6.44 -3.78
C VAL A 65 -6.96 -5.90 -2.35
N ASP A 66 -5.90 -5.13 -2.09
CA ASP A 66 -5.68 -4.48 -0.80
C ASP A 66 -6.78 -3.46 -0.47
N VAL A 67 -7.09 -2.57 -1.41
CA VAL A 67 -8.14 -1.55 -1.28
C VAL A 67 -9.48 -2.22 -0.99
N LYS A 68 -9.83 -3.28 -1.73
CA LYS A 68 -11.05 -4.05 -1.54
C LYS A 68 -11.10 -4.72 -0.16
N ALA A 69 -9.99 -5.31 0.29
CA ALA A 69 -9.88 -5.90 1.62
C ALA A 69 -10.06 -4.85 2.73
N ARG A 70 -9.45 -3.66 2.57
CA ARG A 70 -9.56 -2.55 3.52
C ARG A 70 -10.95 -1.95 3.57
N ILE A 71 -11.62 -1.82 2.42
CA ILE A 71 -13.03 -1.42 2.34
C ILE A 71 -13.90 -2.45 3.07
N GLY A 72 -13.66 -3.75 2.88
CA GLY A 72 -14.35 -4.81 3.60
C GLY A 72 -14.22 -4.67 5.12
N LYS A 73 -13.00 -4.46 5.62
CA LYS A 73 -12.72 -4.23 7.05
C LYS A 73 -13.39 -2.96 7.58
N ALA A 74 -13.34 -1.86 6.84
CA ALA A 74 -13.98 -0.60 7.22
C ALA A 74 -15.51 -0.74 7.31
N ARG A 75 -16.12 -1.47 6.37
CA ARG A 75 -17.56 -1.79 6.39
C ARG A 75 -17.92 -2.64 7.60
N ALA A 76 -17.13 -3.66 7.93
CA ALA A 76 -17.34 -4.48 9.11
C ALA A 76 -17.27 -3.64 10.41
N ALA A 77 -16.25 -2.78 10.55
CA ALA A 77 -16.12 -1.88 11.69
C ALA A 77 -17.31 -0.90 11.80
N TYR A 78 -17.76 -0.34 10.67
CA TYR A 78 -18.95 0.52 10.64
C TYR A 78 -20.20 -0.24 11.11
N LEU A 79 -20.41 -1.47 10.64
CA LEU A 79 -21.56 -2.29 11.03
C LEU A 79 -21.52 -2.69 12.51
N GLN A 80 -20.33 -2.98 13.07
CA GLN A 80 -20.19 -3.27 14.49
C GLN A 80 -20.62 -2.09 15.38
N LEU A 81 -20.45 -0.86 14.90
CA LEU A 81 -20.85 0.36 15.61
C LEU A 81 -22.32 0.76 15.36
N LYS A 82 -23.16 -0.14 14.84
CA LYS A 82 -24.59 0.09 14.55
C LYS A 82 -25.35 0.77 15.70
N ASN A 83 -25.10 0.36 16.95
CA ASN A 83 -25.76 0.93 18.12
C ASN A 83 -25.37 2.40 18.37
N ILE A 84 -24.13 2.78 18.04
CA ILE A 84 -23.65 4.16 18.12
C ILE A 84 -24.35 5.03 17.07
N TRP A 85 -24.48 4.53 15.84
CA TRP A 85 -25.15 5.26 14.75
C TRP A 85 -26.63 5.50 15.06
N ASN A 86 -27.29 4.50 15.65
CA ASN A 86 -28.72 4.57 16.01
C ASN A 86 -29.00 5.37 17.31
N SER A 87 -27.97 5.66 18.12
CA SER A 87 -28.17 6.37 19.39
C SER A 87 -28.61 7.83 19.17
N LYS A 88 -29.72 8.22 19.79
CA LYS A 88 -30.18 9.62 19.81
C LYS A 88 -29.47 10.47 20.87
N GLN A 89 -28.86 9.83 21.88
CA GLN A 89 -28.14 10.52 22.96
C GLN A 89 -26.77 11.05 22.51
N LEU A 90 -26.17 10.43 21.49
CA LEU A 90 -24.88 10.86 20.98
C LEU A 90 -25.03 11.98 19.98
N SER A 91 -24.32 13.08 20.23
CA SER A 91 -24.27 14.21 19.31
C SER A 91 -23.63 13.82 17.97
N ILE A 92 -24.03 14.50 16.91
CA ILE A 92 -23.49 14.29 15.56
C ILE A 92 -21.97 14.45 15.54
N ASN A 93 -21.43 15.47 16.25
CA ASN A 93 -20.00 15.71 16.37
C ASN A 93 -19.25 14.51 16.99
N THR A 94 -19.85 13.85 17.99
CA THR A 94 -19.26 12.66 18.62
C THR A 94 -19.24 11.47 17.66
N LYS A 95 -20.32 11.27 16.90
CA LYS A 95 -20.39 10.21 15.88
C LYS A 95 -19.37 10.42 14.75
N ILE A 96 -19.22 11.66 14.28
CA ILE A 96 -18.20 12.03 13.28
C ILE A 96 -16.79 11.74 13.81
N ARG A 97 -16.52 12.08 15.07
CA ARG A 97 -15.21 11.80 15.70
C ARG A 97 -14.93 10.29 15.74
N ILE A 98 -15.91 9.49 16.14
CA ILE A 98 -15.80 8.02 16.19
C ILE A 98 -15.56 7.44 14.79
N PHE A 99 -16.23 7.94 13.76
CA PHE A 99 -15.99 7.54 12.38
C PHE A 99 -14.55 7.86 11.93
N ASN A 100 -14.08 9.08 12.21
CA ASN A 100 -12.74 9.52 11.85
C ASN A 100 -11.64 8.71 12.56
N THR A 101 -11.85 8.28 13.80
CA THR A 101 -10.85 7.51 14.56
C THR A 101 -10.89 6.01 14.24
N ASN A 102 -12.07 5.42 14.03
CA ASN A 102 -12.21 3.96 13.97
C ASN A 102 -12.40 3.43 12.54
N VAL A 103 -13.08 4.16 11.66
CA VAL A 103 -13.39 3.70 10.30
C VAL A 103 -12.40 4.29 9.29
N LYS A 104 -12.14 5.60 9.37
CA LYS A 104 -11.24 6.30 8.43
C LYS A 104 -9.78 5.85 8.57
N THR A 105 -9.35 5.43 9.77
CA THR A 105 -7.98 4.93 10.03
C THR A 105 -7.71 3.57 9.41
N VAL A 106 -8.73 2.72 9.30
CA VAL A 106 -8.67 1.42 8.60
C VAL A 106 -8.70 1.63 7.09
N LEU A 107 -9.51 2.58 6.63
CA LEU A 107 -9.67 2.91 5.22
C LEU A 107 -8.44 3.59 4.60
N LEU A 108 -7.77 4.51 5.31
CA LEU A 108 -6.68 5.33 4.74
C LEU A 108 -5.27 4.85 5.15
N PRO A 109 -4.32 4.74 4.20
CA PRO A 109 -2.92 4.37 4.49
C PRO A 109 -2.23 5.37 5.41
N LYS A 110 -1.16 4.93 6.08
CA LYS A 110 -0.42 5.72 7.08
C LYS A 110 0.23 6.98 6.48
N GLU A 111 0.62 6.92 5.21
CA GLU A 111 1.26 8.03 4.47
C GLU A 111 0.31 9.22 4.23
N GLU A 112 -0.95 8.97 3.85
CA GLU A 112 -1.93 10.04 3.61
C GLU A 112 -2.38 10.76 4.88
N ARG A 113 -2.20 10.14 6.06
CA ARG A 113 -2.53 10.80 7.34
C ARG A 113 -1.58 11.96 7.61
N LYS A 114 -0.28 11.78 7.36
CA LYS A 114 0.73 12.83 7.52
C LYS A 114 0.48 14.00 6.57
N ILE A 115 0.06 13.73 5.34
CA ILE A 115 -0.22 14.79 4.36
C ILE A 115 -1.46 15.60 4.75
N LYS A 116 -2.54 14.95 5.24
CA LYS A 116 -3.77 15.68 5.63
C LYS A 116 -3.67 16.39 7.00
N GLU A 117 -2.87 15.86 7.93
CA GLU A 117 -2.63 16.52 9.23
C GLU A 117 -1.79 17.79 9.08
N ASN A 118 -0.90 17.85 8.08
CA ASN A 118 -0.06 19.02 7.79
C ASN A 118 -0.73 20.06 6.87
N ILE A 119 -1.86 19.75 6.23
CA ILE A 119 -2.59 20.67 5.34
C ILE A 119 -3.80 21.32 6.03
N THR A 120 -4.23 20.83 7.19
CA THR A 120 -5.36 21.46 7.91
C THR A 120 -5.02 21.71 9.38
N PRO A 121 -4.52 22.92 9.73
CA PRO A 121 -4.61 23.38 11.11
C PRO A 121 -6.08 23.68 11.43
N GLY A 122 -6.52 23.22 12.59
CA GLY A 122 -7.91 23.30 13.02
C GLY A 122 -8.42 24.72 13.26
N ASN A 123 -9.75 24.81 13.11
CA ASN A 123 -10.71 25.84 13.54
C ASN A 123 -10.90 27.11 12.68
N GLY A 124 -12.07 27.13 12.01
CA GLY A 124 -13.12 28.11 12.27
C GLY A 124 -12.99 29.47 11.58
N ASP A 125 -13.52 29.59 10.36
CA ASP A 125 -14.49 30.66 10.10
C ASP A 125 -15.28 30.45 8.79
N ARG A 126 -16.47 31.03 8.81
CA ARG A 126 -17.52 31.08 7.79
C ARG A 126 -17.06 31.83 6.53
N ARG A 127 -17.19 31.23 5.32
CA ARG A 127 -17.84 31.83 4.13
C ARG A 127 -17.78 30.93 2.89
N GLU A 128 -18.95 30.82 2.28
CA GLU A 128 -19.28 30.30 0.96
C GLU A 128 -18.53 31.07 -0.16
N LYS A 129 -17.95 30.33 -1.13
CA LYS A 129 -17.79 30.77 -2.54
C LYS A 129 -17.25 29.64 -3.43
N ASN A 130 -18.18 29.12 -4.24
CA ASN A 130 -18.12 28.79 -5.67
C ASN A 130 -16.93 28.03 -6.29
N GLU A 131 -17.34 26.96 -6.95
CA GLU A 131 -16.69 26.23 -8.03
C GLU A 131 -16.26 27.17 -9.17
N GLN A 132 -14.97 27.13 -9.55
CA GLN A 132 -14.42 27.26 -10.91
C GLN A 132 -12.90 27.46 -10.82
N GLU A 133 -12.13 26.48 -11.30
CA GLU A 133 -10.92 26.68 -12.13
C GLU A 133 -10.37 25.30 -12.54
N LEU A 134 -11.05 24.69 -13.50
CA LEU A 134 -10.46 23.70 -14.41
C LEU A 134 -10.24 24.42 -15.73
N ASP A 135 -9.10 25.11 -15.90
CA ASP A 135 -8.43 25.17 -17.20
C ASP A 135 -7.02 25.76 -17.06
N GLY A 136 -6.10 25.27 -17.89
CA GLY A 136 -4.79 25.89 -18.08
C GLY A 136 -3.60 25.06 -17.59
N ILE A 137 -3.09 24.19 -18.47
CA ILE A 137 -1.81 24.43 -19.17
C ILE A 137 -1.56 23.22 -20.09
N ARG A 138 -1.66 23.47 -21.39
CA ARG A 138 -1.23 22.58 -22.46
C ARG A 138 0.03 23.16 -23.11
N LYS A 139 0.95 22.24 -23.42
CA LYS A 139 2.13 22.32 -24.33
C LYS A 139 3.41 22.93 -23.74
N GLU A 140 4.64 22.48 -24.00
CA GLU A 140 5.28 21.30 -24.63
C GLU A 140 6.79 21.63 -24.61
N GLY A 141 7.70 20.65 -24.40
CA GLY A 141 9.12 20.88 -24.68
C GLY A 141 10.15 20.03 -23.93
N GLY A 142 10.50 18.87 -24.50
CA GLY A 142 11.87 18.39 -24.73
C GLY A 142 12.80 18.06 -23.55
N GLY A 143 13.24 16.79 -23.47
CA GLY A 143 14.53 16.44 -22.87
C GLY A 143 14.55 15.11 -22.11
N GLN A 144 15.15 14.11 -22.75
CA GLN A 144 15.56 12.79 -22.25
C GLN A 144 15.77 12.63 -20.72
N SER A 145 15.15 11.61 -20.15
CA SER A 145 15.91 10.59 -19.41
C SER A 145 15.17 9.25 -19.50
N GLY A 146 15.83 8.26 -20.09
CA GLY A 146 15.39 6.88 -20.07
C GLY A 146 15.48 6.36 -18.64
N LEU A 147 14.33 6.11 -18.04
CA LEU A 147 14.21 5.26 -16.86
C LEU A 147 13.07 4.29 -17.15
N GLU A 148 13.39 3.23 -17.89
CA GLU A 148 12.68 1.96 -17.78
C GLU A 148 12.94 1.42 -16.37
N ASN A 149 12.26 2.00 -15.38
CA ASN A 149 12.12 1.39 -14.08
C ASN A 149 11.08 0.28 -14.22
N ALA A 150 11.52 -0.86 -14.76
CA ALA A 150 10.89 -2.14 -14.49
C ALA A 150 11.02 -2.38 -12.97
N GLY A 151 10.05 -1.85 -12.23
CA GLY A 151 9.97 -1.89 -10.78
C GLY A 151 9.87 -3.34 -10.31
N TRP A 152 10.99 -3.88 -9.87
CA TRP A 152 11.10 -5.24 -9.34
C TRP A 152 11.79 -5.12 -7.99
N TRP A 153 11.04 -5.33 -6.90
CA TRP A 153 11.56 -5.31 -5.54
C TRP A 153 11.58 -6.75 -5.02
N PRO A 154 12.77 -7.37 -4.80
CA PRO A 154 12.85 -8.60 -4.04
C PRO A 154 12.52 -8.26 -2.58
N MET A 155 11.33 -8.67 -2.14
CA MET A 155 10.84 -8.40 -0.79
C MET A 155 11.26 -9.54 0.13
N LEU A 156 12.52 -9.51 0.53
CA LEU A 156 13.13 -10.52 1.41
C LEU A 156 12.90 -10.16 2.88
N HIS A 157 12.57 -11.18 3.67
CA HIS A 157 12.42 -11.07 5.12
C HIS A 157 13.75 -11.41 5.80
N TRP A 158 14.33 -10.42 6.49
CA TRP A 158 15.56 -10.55 7.30
C TRP A 158 15.19 -10.87 8.75
N GLU A 159 16.01 -11.68 9.42
CA GLU A 159 16.04 -11.83 10.89
C GLU A 159 17.36 -11.26 11.42
#